data_AF-A0A7X7KA22-F1
#
_entry.id   AF-A0A7X7KA22-F1
#
_cell.length_a   1.000
_cell.length_b   1.000
_cell.length_c   1.000
_cell.angle_alpha   90.00
_cell.angle_beta   90.00
_cell.angle_gamma   90.00
#
_symmetry.space_group_name_H-M   'P 1'
#
loop_
_entity.id
_entity.type
_entity.pdbx_description
1 polymer ?
#
loop_
_entity_poly.entity_id
_entity_poly.type
_entity_poly.pdbx_seq_one_letter_code
_entity_poly.pdbx_strand_id
1 'polypeptide(L)'
;MNRRLAPWVAALRIARRQALRAKGRTALSAVMVGLPLLLIAAVLVLLPSMTPTEATTVRYALGETAQAHVELDPGCVPLSQMPNNKNSGLCGGGLDEHGNEVSDGEPLTPESTEALLAELVPGAQLATRWDLEATLPLPTGNGLDLSVRTLDTTGELASTVLVIEGETPKAAGEVGLSVAVADRYGFTVGDRLDLEIDGVSSATTITALLSDSDTSVLAAPGTVPIETASPSWYVLGDEPVTWSDIVVLNRGGAFVMSRDVLENPPAPTDVPFLQISAGWGGDSTQAAAGVGIVVALALLEVVLLVGPAFAVGARRQSRSLALVAATGGTRKDLRRIVLANGVVVGVGASVLAVALGVLGAMAATAWPYRDPYAIFPNLVVPPYVAGLVAVGTLVAVVAAWIPARQASRLDVVAALAGRRADATPRATTGVAGLVVAAVGVPLGAYGGYIGSSLLAGAGGVLVVLGLVAASGLLITAIGRLARRTGVATRIALRDLARQRGRTAPAVAAVLGAIAAATAGAVYTAAEAQHHEASWRPEAAMDVVKVRLSPWESTASATPEDAAAVTAAIQRIDPGAEVATLQMALPSEPPEEG
;
A
#
# COMPACT_ATOMS: atom_id res chain seq x y z
N MET A 1 -28.40 39.23 1.65
CA MET A 1 -27.27 38.70 0.86
C MET A 1 -25.99 39.42 1.27
N ASN A 2 -25.02 38.73 1.86
CA ASN A 2 -23.84 39.34 2.49
C ASN A 2 -23.04 40.21 1.49
N ARG A 3 -22.85 41.51 1.77
CA ARG A 3 -22.08 42.46 0.93
C ARG A 3 -20.66 41.97 0.58
N ARG A 4 -20.11 41.03 1.35
CA ARG A 4 -18.80 40.41 1.13
C ARG A 4 -18.79 39.30 0.05
N LEU A 5 -19.94 38.66 -0.24
CA LEU A 5 -20.03 37.54 -1.18
C LEU A 5 -20.36 37.98 -2.62
N ALA A 6 -21.07 39.09 -2.79
CA ALA A 6 -21.46 39.60 -4.12
C ALA A 6 -20.28 39.76 -5.12
N PRO A 7 -19.08 40.24 -4.72
CA PRO A 7 -17.94 40.34 -5.62
C PRO A 7 -17.40 38.97 -6.07
N TRP A 8 -17.47 37.97 -5.19
CA TRP A 8 -17.05 36.59 -5.52
C TRP A 8 -18.03 35.90 -6.45
N VAL A 9 -19.33 36.10 -6.26
CA VAL A 9 -20.36 35.57 -7.17
C VAL A 9 -20.19 36.14 -8.58
N ALA A 10 -19.93 37.45 -8.70
CA ALA A 10 -19.63 38.08 -9.99
C ALA A 10 -18.36 37.49 -10.63
N ALA A 11 -17.28 37.37 -9.85
CA ALA A 11 -16.02 36.78 -10.32
C ALA A 11 -16.18 35.33 -10.80
N LEU A 12 -16.93 34.50 -10.08
CA LEU A 12 -17.21 33.10 -10.45
C LEU A 12 -18.05 33.00 -11.72
N ARG A 13 -19.06 33.87 -11.91
CA ARG A 13 -19.84 33.92 -13.16
C ARG A 13 -18.97 34.29 -14.35
N ILE A 14 -18.08 35.28 -14.18
CA ILE A 14 -17.11 35.69 -15.21
C ILE A 14 -16.19 34.51 -15.55
N ALA A 15 -15.60 33.88 -14.53
CA ALA A 15 -14.71 32.73 -14.68
C ALA A 15 -15.38 31.57 -15.43
N ARG A 16 -16.60 31.16 -15.01
CA ARG A 16 -17.38 30.10 -15.69
C ARG A 16 -17.61 30.40 -17.16
N ARG A 17 -18.06 31.61 -17.49
CA ARG A 17 -18.28 32.02 -18.90
C ARG A 17 -16.99 32.01 -19.71
N GLN A 18 -15.89 32.45 -19.12
CA GLN A 18 -14.58 32.45 -19.78
C GLN A 18 -14.03 31.04 -20.01
N ALA A 19 -14.23 30.14 -19.05
CA ALA A 19 -13.82 28.74 -19.16
C ALA A 19 -14.54 28.05 -20.33
N LEU A 20 -15.85 28.26 -20.46
CA LEU A 20 -16.65 27.68 -21.55
C LEU A 20 -16.32 28.25 -22.93
N ARG A 21 -15.96 29.54 -23.01
CA ARG A 21 -15.60 30.19 -24.29
C ARG A 21 -14.21 29.78 -24.77
N ALA A 22 -13.27 29.53 -23.86
CA ALA A 22 -11.88 29.24 -24.18
C ALA A 22 -11.53 27.75 -24.03
N LYS A 23 -12.33 26.88 -24.70
CA LYS A 23 -12.30 25.42 -24.52
C LYS A 23 -10.89 24.82 -24.54
N GLY A 24 -10.06 25.14 -25.54
CA GLY A 24 -8.71 24.57 -25.65
C GLY A 24 -7.77 24.95 -24.50
N ARG A 25 -7.84 26.18 -24.00
CA ARG A 25 -7.03 26.61 -22.85
C ARG A 25 -7.52 25.94 -21.57
N THR A 26 -8.83 25.94 -21.37
CA THR A 26 -9.44 25.33 -20.18
C THR A 26 -9.17 23.83 -20.15
N ALA A 27 -9.22 23.15 -21.30
CA ALA A 27 -8.83 21.75 -21.44
C ALA A 27 -7.36 21.54 -21.08
N LEU A 28 -6.43 22.35 -21.61
CA LEU A 28 -5.00 22.24 -21.28
C LEU A 28 -4.75 22.41 -19.76
N SER A 29 -5.33 23.44 -19.14
CA SER A 29 -5.20 23.65 -17.69
C SER A 29 -5.86 22.53 -16.90
N ALA A 30 -7.01 22.03 -17.35
CA ALA A 30 -7.70 20.93 -16.70
C ALA A 30 -6.93 19.61 -16.81
N VAL A 31 -6.26 19.32 -17.92
CA VAL A 31 -5.40 18.14 -18.07
C VAL A 31 -4.16 18.25 -17.20
N MET A 32 -3.49 19.42 -17.16
CA MET A 32 -2.30 19.60 -16.31
C MET A 32 -2.61 19.48 -14.81
N VAL A 33 -3.79 19.94 -14.37
CA VAL A 33 -4.26 19.76 -12.99
C VAL A 33 -4.76 18.34 -12.77
N GLY A 34 -5.53 17.82 -13.72
CA GLY A 34 -6.29 16.59 -13.56
C GLY A 34 -5.46 15.32 -13.69
N LEU A 35 -4.44 15.29 -14.55
CA LEU A 35 -3.67 14.07 -14.79
C LEU A 35 -2.94 13.55 -13.53
N PRO A 36 -2.21 14.36 -12.75
CA PRO A 36 -1.64 13.90 -11.49
C PRO A 36 -2.71 13.42 -10.49
N LEU A 37 -3.83 14.15 -10.40
CA LEU A 37 -4.93 13.76 -9.52
C LEU A 37 -5.61 12.45 -9.93
N LEU A 38 -5.73 12.21 -11.24
CA LEU A 38 -6.29 10.98 -11.79
C LEU A 38 -5.41 9.79 -11.39
N LEU A 39 -4.09 9.91 -11.56
CA LEU A 39 -3.15 8.87 -11.16
C LEU A 39 -3.21 8.60 -9.65
N ILE A 40 -3.20 9.67 -8.83
CA ILE A 40 -3.32 9.54 -7.37
C ILE A 40 -4.64 8.88 -6.99
N ALA A 41 -5.76 9.28 -7.59
CA ALA A 41 -7.07 8.68 -7.32
C ALA A 41 -7.11 7.20 -7.71
N ALA A 42 -6.54 6.83 -8.86
CA ALA A 42 -6.46 5.43 -9.28
C ALA A 42 -5.62 4.60 -8.30
N VAL A 43 -4.43 5.07 -7.91
CA VAL A 43 -3.55 4.38 -6.95
C VAL A 43 -4.21 4.22 -5.58
N LEU A 44 -4.90 5.25 -5.08
CA LEU A 44 -5.58 5.20 -3.77
C LEU A 44 -6.81 4.27 -3.76
N VAL A 45 -7.32 3.88 -4.93
CA VAL A 45 -8.36 2.84 -5.06
C VAL A 45 -7.71 1.47 -5.26
N LEU A 46 -6.68 1.38 -6.11
CA LEU A 46 -6.02 0.11 -6.44
C LEU A 46 -5.28 -0.48 -5.24
N LEU A 47 -4.51 0.30 -4.48
CA LEU A 47 -3.71 -0.24 -3.38
C LEU A 47 -4.56 -0.93 -2.29
N PRO A 48 -5.64 -0.32 -1.76
CA PRO A 48 -6.50 -1.02 -0.80
C PRO A 48 -7.30 -2.16 -1.44
N SER A 49 -7.53 -2.11 -2.75
CA SER A 49 -8.21 -3.17 -3.49
C SER A 49 -7.34 -4.42 -3.67
N MET A 50 -6.02 -4.32 -3.47
CA MET A 50 -5.09 -5.48 -3.53
C MET A 50 -5.17 -6.35 -2.29
N THR A 51 -5.72 -5.84 -1.19
CA THR A 51 -5.90 -6.59 0.05
C THR A 51 -7.34 -7.03 0.21
N PRO A 52 -7.60 -8.30 0.62
CA PRO A 52 -8.94 -8.74 0.98
C PRO A 52 -9.54 -7.86 2.08
N THR A 53 -10.76 -7.38 1.85
CA THR A 53 -11.60 -6.80 2.92
C THR A 53 -12.09 -7.90 3.86
N GLU A 54 -12.46 -7.57 5.09
CA GLU A 54 -12.95 -8.58 6.04
C GLU A 54 -14.13 -9.39 5.47
N ALA A 55 -15.08 -8.73 4.78
CA ALA A 55 -16.18 -9.41 4.11
C ALA A 55 -15.71 -10.37 3.00
N THR A 56 -14.66 -10.00 2.26
CA THR A 56 -14.06 -10.85 1.23
C THR A 56 -13.30 -12.02 1.85
N THR A 57 -12.57 -11.78 2.93
CA THR A 57 -11.90 -12.83 3.72
C THR A 57 -12.91 -13.84 4.25
N VAL A 58 -13.98 -13.39 4.90
CA VAL A 58 -15.08 -14.25 5.37
C VAL A 58 -15.63 -15.08 4.22
N ARG A 59 -15.95 -14.46 3.08
CA ARG A 59 -16.51 -15.19 1.94
C ARG A 59 -15.58 -16.26 1.38
N TYR A 60 -14.28 -15.97 1.24
CA TYR A 60 -13.34 -16.93 0.68
C TYR A 60 -12.95 -18.02 1.67
N ALA A 61 -12.81 -17.68 2.94
CA ALA A 61 -12.28 -18.59 3.94
C ALA A 61 -13.38 -19.38 4.67
N LEU A 62 -14.56 -18.79 4.92
CA LEU A 62 -15.71 -19.40 5.61
C LEU A 62 -16.91 -19.71 4.68
N GLY A 63 -16.90 -19.24 3.43
CA GLY A 63 -18.01 -19.47 2.50
C GLY A 63 -19.28 -18.74 2.92
N GLU A 64 -20.44 -19.29 2.60
CA GLU A 64 -21.74 -18.68 2.92
C GLU A 64 -22.29 -19.08 4.29
N THR A 65 -21.93 -20.25 4.81
CA THR A 65 -22.61 -20.85 5.98
C THR A 65 -21.72 -21.03 7.22
N ALA A 66 -20.40 -21.19 7.07
CA ALA A 66 -19.55 -21.41 8.24
C ALA A 66 -19.44 -20.13 9.08
N GLN A 67 -19.53 -20.29 10.40
CA GLN A 67 -19.44 -19.22 11.38
C GLN A 67 -18.01 -18.97 11.81
N ALA A 68 -17.19 -20.02 11.91
CA ALA A 68 -15.77 -19.89 12.19
C ALA A 68 -14.94 -21.03 11.59
N HIS A 69 -13.64 -20.80 11.50
CA HIS A 69 -12.62 -21.80 11.19
C HIS A 69 -11.60 -21.76 12.34
N VAL A 70 -11.35 -22.93 12.93
CA VAL A 70 -10.52 -23.12 14.13
C VAL A 70 -9.33 -23.99 13.76
N GLU A 71 -8.13 -23.48 14.01
CA GLU A 71 -6.86 -24.13 13.75
C GLU A 71 -6.07 -24.26 15.06
N LEU A 72 -5.46 -25.42 15.31
CA LEU A 72 -4.65 -25.63 16.50
C LEU A 72 -3.18 -25.37 16.22
N ASP A 73 -2.58 -24.53 17.03
CA ASP A 73 -1.13 -24.39 17.16
C ASP A 73 -0.70 -24.77 18.59
N PRO A 74 -0.46 -26.07 18.86
CA PRO A 74 -0.07 -26.53 20.19
C PRO A 74 1.32 -26.02 20.61
N GLY A 75 2.12 -25.46 19.68
CA GLY A 75 3.41 -24.83 19.97
C GLY A 75 3.29 -23.37 20.40
N CYS A 76 2.10 -22.80 20.32
CA CYS A 76 1.81 -21.39 20.58
C CYS A 76 0.81 -21.23 21.73
N VAL A 77 1.28 -21.47 22.97
CA VAL A 77 0.41 -21.47 24.16
C VAL A 77 0.99 -20.58 25.27
N PRO A 78 0.24 -19.60 25.79
CA PRO A 78 -1.04 -19.11 25.26
C PRO A 78 -0.85 -18.32 23.96
N LEU A 79 -1.84 -18.42 23.06
CA LEU A 79 -1.95 -17.64 21.82
C LEU A 79 -2.71 -16.35 22.11
N SER A 80 -2.28 -15.24 21.53
CA SER A 80 -3.08 -14.01 21.43
C SER A 80 -3.17 -13.63 19.96
N GLN A 81 -4.36 -13.52 19.38
CA GLN A 81 -4.52 -13.15 17.96
C GLN A 81 -5.11 -11.74 17.78
N MET A 82 -4.95 -11.18 16.57
CA MET A 82 -5.75 -10.03 16.14
C MET A 82 -7.16 -10.47 15.70
N PRO A 83 -8.18 -9.60 15.84
CA PRO A 83 -9.53 -9.88 15.34
C PRO A 83 -9.65 -9.97 13.81
N ASN A 84 -8.64 -9.51 13.06
CA ASN A 84 -8.73 -9.23 11.61
C ASN A 84 -8.09 -10.31 10.71
N ASN A 85 -7.72 -11.47 11.26
CA ASN A 85 -7.11 -12.60 10.53
C ASN A 85 -5.87 -12.25 9.66
N LYS A 86 -5.26 -11.08 9.84
CA LYS A 86 -4.19 -10.56 8.97
C LYS A 86 -2.79 -10.70 9.57
N ASN A 87 -2.70 -10.74 10.89
CA ASN A 87 -1.46 -10.92 11.61
C ASN A 87 -1.59 -12.19 12.46
N SER A 88 -0.69 -13.15 12.21
CA SER A 88 -0.51 -14.36 13.02
C SER A 88 -0.31 -13.95 14.48
N GLY A 89 -0.87 -14.74 15.38
CA GLY A 89 -0.91 -14.37 16.80
C GLY A 89 0.47 -14.26 17.44
N LEU A 90 0.50 -13.66 18.62
CA LEU A 90 1.67 -13.66 19.50
C LEU A 90 1.55 -14.87 20.44
N CYS A 91 2.60 -15.69 20.51
CA CYS A 91 2.70 -16.71 21.56
C CYS A 91 3.40 -16.15 22.78
N GLY A 92 3.07 -16.70 23.96
CA GLY A 92 3.81 -16.40 25.19
C GLY A 92 3.34 -15.18 25.97
N GLY A 93 2.29 -14.53 25.48
CA GLY A 93 1.59 -13.47 26.20
C GLY A 93 0.11 -13.66 25.98
N GLY A 94 -0.56 -14.31 26.94
CA GLY A 94 -2.02 -14.36 27.00
C GLY A 94 -2.51 -13.34 28.00
N LEU A 95 -3.68 -12.75 27.79
CA LEU A 95 -4.40 -12.06 28.87
C LEU A 95 -5.64 -12.89 29.23
N ASP A 96 -5.93 -13.02 30.52
CA ASP A 96 -7.19 -13.59 30.96
C ASP A 96 -8.36 -12.62 30.70
N GLU A 97 -9.58 -13.06 31.02
CA GLU A 97 -10.81 -12.26 30.85
C GLU A 97 -10.84 -10.98 31.72
N HIS A 98 -9.90 -10.87 32.66
CA HIS A 98 -9.70 -9.73 33.55
C HIS A 98 -8.49 -8.86 33.16
N GLY A 99 -7.77 -9.21 32.09
CA GLY A 99 -6.60 -8.48 31.61
C GLY A 99 -5.28 -8.80 32.33
N ASN A 100 -5.19 -9.93 33.06
CA ASN A 100 -3.95 -10.37 33.70
C ASN A 100 -3.12 -11.23 32.75
N GLU A 101 -1.79 -11.07 32.79
CA GLU A 101 -0.86 -11.87 32.00
C GLU A 101 -0.91 -13.35 32.42
N VAL A 102 -1.13 -14.21 31.43
CA VAL A 102 -1.11 -15.66 31.55
C VAL A 102 0.15 -16.13 30.84
N SER A 103 1.05 -16.78 31.58
CA SER A 103 2.30 -17.33 31.05
C SER A 103 2.27 -18.85 30.86
N ASP A 104 1.35 -19.55 31.54
CA ASP A 104 1.21 -21.00 31.49
C ASP A 104 -0.20 -21.36 30.98
N GLY A 105 -0.29 -21.95 29.79
CA GLY A 105 -1.51 -22.56 29.27
C GLY A 105 -1.29 -24.05 28.97
N GLU A 106 -2.33 -24.87 29.16
CA GLU A 106 -2.29 -26.28 28.74
C GLU A 106 -2.70 -26.36 27.26
N PRO A 107 -1.87 -26.95 26.38
CA PRO A 107 -2.18 -27.04 24.96
C PRO A 107 -3.44 -27.88 24.75
N LEU A 108 -4.39 -27.36 23.97
CA LEU A 108 -5.57 -28.11 23.58
C LEU A 108 -5.17 -29.26 22.65
N THR A 109 -5.71 -30.44 22.95
CA THR A 109 -5.73 -31.57 22.01
C THR A 109 -6.93 -31.45 21.07
N PRO A 110 -6.93 -32.12 19.90
CA PRO A 110 -8.09 -32.16 19.02
C PRO A 110 -9.40 -32.55 19.74
N GLU A 111 -9.35 -33.60 20.57
CA GLU A 111 -10.52 -34.07 21.35
C GLU A 111 -11.01 -33.01 22.34
N SER A 112 -10.10 -32.34 23.05
CA SER A 112 -10.47 -31.28 23.99
C SER A 112 -10.99 -30.03 23.29
N THR A 113 -10.52 -29.76 22.07
CA THR A 113 -10.97 -28.62 21.24
C THR A 113 -12.40 -28.84 20.77
N GLU A 114 -12.71 -30.03 20.26
CA GLU A 114 -14.08 -30.39 19.87
C GLU A 114 -15.05 -30.34 21.05
N ALA A 115 -14.64 -30.84 22.22
CA ALA A 115 -15.44 -30.77 23.43
C ALA A 115 -15.70 -29.33 23.88
N LEU A 116 -14.67 -28.49 23.85
CA LEU A 116 -14.76 -27.07 24.21
C LEU A 116 -15.63 -26.30 23.21
N LEU A 117 -15.51 -26.56 21.91
CA LEU A 117 -16.37 -25.97 20.88
C LEU A 117 -17.85 -26.34 21.07
N ALA A 118 -18.13 -27.60 21.44
CA ALA A 118 -19.48 -28.05 21.73
C ALA A 118 -20.08 -27.40 22.99
N GLU A 119 -19.25 -27.01 23.96
CA GLU A 119 -19.66 -26.26 25.15
C GLU A 119 -19.89 -24.78 24.85
N LEU A 120 -18.96 -24.15 24.11
CA LEU A 120 -18.99 -22.72 23.79
C LEU A 120 -20.10 -22.37 22.78
N VAL A 121 -20.37 -23.26 21.82
CA VAL A 121 -21.38 -23.06 20.77
C VAL A 121 -22.36 -24.23 20.73
N PRO A 122 -23.38 -24.22 21.62
CA PRO A 122 -24.36 -25.30 21.69
C PRO A 122 -25.09 -25.54 20.36
N GLY A 123 -24.98 -26.76 19.84
CA GLY A 123 -25.66 -27.16 18.60
C GLY A 123 -24.86 -26.87 17.32
N ALA A 124 -23.61 -26.40 17.44
CA ALA A 124 -22.69 -26.33 16.31
C ALA A 124 -22.44 -27.71 15.70
N GLN A 125 -22.39 -27.76 14.38
CA GLN A 125 -21.90 -28.92 13.63
C GLN A 125 -20.45 -28.65 13.24
N LEU A 126 -19.55 -29.58 13.54
CA LEU A 126 -18.14 -29.44 13.18
C LEU A 126 -17.86 -30.19 11.88
N ALA A 127 -17.28 -29.48 10.91
CA ALA A 127 -16.77 -30.08 9.69
C ALA A 127 -15.24 -30.02 9.69
N THR A 128 -14.62 -31.19 9.71
CA THR A 128 -13.17 -31.32 9.82
C THR A 128 -12.50 -31.09 8.47
N ARG A 129 -11.41 -30.35 8.52
CA ARG A 129 -10.43 -30.13 7.46
C ARG A 129 -9.10 -30.71 7.92
N TRP A 130 -8.36 -31.32 7.01
CA TRP A 130 -6.98 -31.72 7.30
C TRP A 130 -6.04 -31.06 6.31
N ASP A 131 -4.95 -30.51 6.81
CA ASP A 131 -3.88 -29.93 6.01
C ASP A 131 -2.62 -30.78 6.18
N LEU A 132 -1.98 -31.11 5.06
CA LEU A 132 -0.77 -31.93 5.00
C LEU A 132 0.08 -31.53 3.79
N GLU A 133 1.32 -32.01 3.75
CA GLU A 133 2.21 -31.80 2.62
C GLU A 133 2.33 -33.08 1.78
N ALA A 134 2.36 -32.93 0.47
CA ALA A 134 2.59 -34.02 -0.47
C ALA A 134 3.64 -33.60 -1.49
N THR A 135 4.42 -34.54 -1.98
CA THR A 135 5.35 -34.31 -3.07
C THR A 135 4.76 -34.86 -4.37
N LEU A 136 4.73 -34.02 -5.41
CA LEU A 136 4.46 -34.43 -6.77
C LEU A 136 5.78 -34.75 -7.48
N PRO A 137 6.09 -36.02 -7.77
CA PRO A 137 7.29 -36.38 -8.52
C PRO A 137 7.22 -35.84 -9.95
N LEU A 138 8.20 -35.00 -10.34
CA LEU A 138 8.30 -34.49 -11.71
C LEU A 138 9.30 -35.30 -12.54
N PRO A 139 9.10 -35.39 -13.88
CA PRO A 139 10.02 -36.09 -14.78
C PRO A 139 11.46 -35.57 -14.76
N THR A 140 11.67 -34.33 -14.30
CA THR A 140 12.97 -33.67 -14.18
C THR A 140 13.81 -34.17 -13.00
N GLY A 141 13.28 -35.06 -12.16
CA GLY A 141 13.99 -35.66 -11.03
C GLY A 141 13.87 -34.91 -9.71
N ASN A 142 13.33 -33.69 -9.71
CA ASN A 142 12.97 -32.94 -8.50
C ASN A 142 11.46 -33.10 -8.25
N GLY A 143 11.06 -33.40 -7.01
CA GLY A 143 9.66 -33.33 -6.60
C GLY A 143 9.19 -31.88 -6.45
N LEU A 144 7.90 -31.64 -6.63
CA LEU A 144 7.26 -30.38 -6.28
C LEU A 144 6.46 -30.60 -4.99
N ASP A 145 6.78 -29.85 -3.94
CA ASP A 145 6.00 -29.89 -2.71
C ASP A 145 4.69 -29.13 -2.90
N LEU A 146 3.61 -29.79 -2.50
CA LEU A 146 2.22 -29.36 -2.62
C LEU A 146 1.58 -29.36 -1.24
N SER A 147 0.87 -28.29 -0.91
CA SER A 147 -0.04 -28.29 0.24
C SER A 147 -1.32 -29.02 -0.16
N VAL A 148 -1.64 -30.11 0.54
CA VAL A 148 -2.87 -30.88 0.33
C VAL A 148 -3.85 -30.55 1.44
N ARG A 149 -5.00 -30.01 1.04
CA ARG A 149 -6.16 -29.81 1.90
C ARG A 149 -7.17 -30.91 1.64
N THR A 150 -7.60 -31.61 2.67
CA THR A 150 -8.74 -32.53 2.58
C THR A 150 -9.96 -31.90 3.22
N LEU A 151 -11.07 -31.86 2.48
CA LEU A 151 -12.31 -31.22 2.92
C LEU A 151 -13.51 -31.86 2.22
N ASP A 152 -14.58 -32.13 2.96
CA ASP A 152 -15.85 -32.53 2.36
C ASP A 152 -16.53 -31.32 1.70
N THR A 153 -16.49 -31.27 0.36
CA THR A 153 -17.09 -30.21 -0.44
C THR A 153 -18.45 -30.60 -1.03
N THR A 154 -19.05 -31.70 -0.58
CA THR A 154 -20.39 -32.11 -1.02
C THR A 154 -21.52 -31.37 -0.30
N GLY A 155 -21.22 -30.79 0.87
CA GLY A 155 -22.15 -30.06 1.72
C GLY A 155 -21.99 -28.54 1.67
N GLU A 156 -22.24 -27.89 2.81
CA GLU A 156 -22.30 -26.43 2.93
C GLU A 156 -20.96 -25.71 2.66
N LEU A 157 -19.85 -26.45 2.80
CA LEU A 157 -18.49 -25.96 2.57
C LEU A 157 -18.07 -25.94 1.10
N ALA A 158 -18.92 -26.39 0.16
CA ALA A 158 -18.63 -26.26 -1.28
C ALA A 158 -18.34 -24.79 -1.68
N SER A 159 -18.97 -23.85 -0.99
CA SER A 159 -18.84 -22.40 -1.23
C SER A 159 -17.48 -21.82 -0.80
N THR A 160 -16.68 -22.53 0.00
CA THR A 160 -15.33 -22.10 0.41
C THR A 160 -14.27 -22.37 -0.65
N VAL A 161 -14.64 -23.07 -1.73
CA VAL A 161 -13.73 -23.48 -2.80
C VAL A 161 -14.09 -22.76 -4.10
N LEU A 162 -13.20 -21.92 -4.58
CA LEU A 162 -13.41 -21.18 -5.83
C LEU A 162 -12.92 -22.00 -7.03
N VAL A 163 -13.86 -22.63 -7.74
CA VAL A 163 -13.58 -23.43 -8.94
C VAL A 163 -13.57 -22.54 -10.19
N ILE A 164 -12.50 -22.64 -10.98
CA ILE A 164 -12.38 -21.99 -12.30
C ILE A 164 -12.97 -22.87 -13.39
N GLU A 165 -12.65 -24.17 -13.35
CA GLU A 165 -13.06 -25.15 -14.35
C GLU A 165 -13.30 -26.51 -13.68
N GLY A 166 -14.28 -27.27 -14.15
CA GLY A 166 -14.62 -28.60 -13.61
C GLY A 166 -15.58 -28.56 -12.42
N GLU A 167 -15.59 -29.62 -11.62
CA GLU A 167 -16.40 -29.78 -10.41
C GLU A 167 -15.51 -30.11 -9.21
N THR A 168 -15.88 -29.64 -8.01
CA THR A 168 -15.14 -29.99 -6.80
C THR A 168 -15.06 -31.50 -6.62
N PRO A 169 -13.97 -32.03 -6.04
CA PRO A 169 -13.80 -33.47 -5.82
C PRO A 169 -14.83 -33.98 -4.81
N LYS A 170 -15.56 -35.05 -5.17
CA LYS A 170 -16.68 -35.60 -4.39
C LYS A 170 -16.42 -37.02 -3.88
N ALA A 171 -15.52 -37.75 -4.53
CA ALA A 171 -15.20 -39.13 -4.21
C ALA A 171 -13.71 -39.35 -3.98
N ALA A 172 -13.37 -40.38 -3.20
CA ALA A 172 -11.98 -40.77 -2.95
C ALA A 172 -11.24 -41.03 -4.28
N GLY A 173 -10.04 -40.46 -4.40
CA GLY A 173 -9.23 -40.51 -5.64
C GLY A 173 -9.45 -39.31 -6.57
N GLU A 174 -10.38 -38.40 -6.25
CA GLU A 174 -10.58 -37.15 -6.97
C GLU A 174 -9.87 -35.99 -6.26
N VAL A 175 -9.23 -35.14 -7.05
CA VAL A 175 -8.56 -33.93 -6.56
C VAL A 175 -8.91 -32.70 -7.38
N GLY A 176 -8.96 -31.54 -6.74
CA GLY A 176 -8.89 -30.24 -7.38
C GLY A 176 -7.45 -29.74 -7.35
N LEU A 177 -6.93 -29.30 -8.48
CA LEU A 177 -5.57 -28.78 -8.60
C LEU A 177 -5.59 -27.25 -8.69
N SER A 178 -4.69 -26.57 -7.97
CA SER A 178 -4.47 -25.14 -8.19
C SER A 178 -4.11 -24.86 -9.65
N VAL A 179 -4.77 -23.87 -10.23
CA VAL A 179 -4.50 -23.46 -11.62
C VAL A 179 -3.05 -22.97 -11.81
N ALA A 180 -2.39 -22.48 -10.75
CA ALA A 180 -0.97 -22.11 -10.78
C ALA A 180 -0.06 -23.31 -11.09
N VAL A 181 -0.35 -24.48 -10.52
CA VAL A 181 0.36 -25.73 -10.82
C VAL A 181 -0.06 -26.26 -12.19
N ALA A 182 -1.36 -26.21 -12.50
CA ALA A 182 -1.88 -26.69 -13.77
C ALA A 182 -1.27 -25.96 -14.98
N ASP A 183 -1.25 -24.62 -14.97
CA ASP A 183 -0.69 -23.81 -16.05
C ASP A 183 0.83 -23.98 -16.18
N ARG A 184 1.54 -24.10 -15.05
CA ARG A 184 3.01 -24.23 -15.03
C ARG A 184 3.47 -25.57 -15.59
N TYR A 185 2.76 -26.65 -15.28
CA TYR A 185 3.14 -28.01 -15.64
C TYR A 185 2.29 -28.63 -16.76
N GLY A 186 1.29 -27.91 -17.24
CA GLY A 186 0.44 -28.31 -18.37
C GLY A 186 -0.62 -29.35 -18.02
N PHE A 187 -1.10 -29.38 -16.78
CA PHE A 187 -2.20 -30.26 -16.38
C PHE A 187 -3.56 -29.68 -16.74
N THR A 188 -4.51 -30.56 -17.01
CA THR A 188 -5.90 -30.25 -17.35
C THR A 188 -6.87 -31.11 -16.55
N VAL A 189 -8.15 -30.72 -16.52
CA VAL A 189 -9.19 -31.54 -15.89
C VAL A 189 -9.30 -32.89 -16.62
N GLY A 190 -9.22 -33.98 -15.87
CA GLY A 190 -9.21 -35.36 -16.34
C GLY A 190 -7.84 -36.03 -16.32
N ASP A 191 -6.76 -35.27 -16.11
CA ASP A 191 -5.41 -35.83 -15.99
C ASP A 191 -5.22 -36.57 -14.66
N ARG A 192 -4.27 -37.51 -14.63
CA ARG A 192 -3.90 -38.25 -13.42
C ARG A 192 -2.67 -37.66 -12.76
N LEU A 193 -2.69 -37.65 -11.44
CA LEU A 193 -1.66 -37.11 -10.58
C LEU A 193 -1.30 -38.16 -9.54
N ASP A 194 -0.03 -38.56 -9.48
CA ASP A 194 0.47 -39.43 -8.41
C ASP A 194 1.03 -38.54 -7.30
N LEU A 195 0.35 -38.50 -6.16
CA LEU A 195 0.77 -37.74 -4.98
C LEU A 195 1.53 -38.65 -4.04
N GLU A 196 2.75 -38.27 -3.65
CA GLU A 196 3.53 -38.99 -2.66
C GLU A 196 3.39 -38.31 -1.30
N ILE A 197 2.89 -39.04 -0.30
CA ILE A 197 2.71 -38.57 1.08
C ILE A 197 3.35 -39.59 2.00
N ASP A 198 4.33 -39.17 2.80
CA ASP A 198 5.05 -40.05 3.73
C ASP A 198 5.57 -41.36 3.07
N GLY A 199 5.99 -41.27 1.80
CA GLY A 199 6.49 -42.40 1.01
C GLY A 199 5.41 -43.32 0.42
N VAL A 200 4.13 -42.96 0.55
CA VAL A 200 2.99 -43.66 -0.05
C VAL A 200 2.48 -42.89 -1.26
N SER A 201 2.55 -43.50 -2.44
CA SER A 201 1.99 -42.92 -3.67
C SER A 201 0.49 -43.19 -3.79
N SER A 202 -0.29 -42.11 -3.92
CA SER A 202 -1.74 -42.14 -4.15
C SER A 202 -2.04 -41.64 -5.55
N ALA A 203 -2.57 -42.52 -6.41
CA ALA A 203 -2.99 -42.16 -7.76
C ALA A 203 -4.34 -41.44 -7.72
N THR A 204 -4.38 -40.20 -8.19
CA THR A 204 -5.55 -39.32 -8.15
C THR A 204 -5.90 -38.78 -9.53
N THR A 205 -7.13 -38.31 -9.72
CA THR A 205 -7.61 -37.70 -10.97
C THR A 205 -8.06 -36.26 -10.72
N ILE A 206 -7.62 -35.34 -11.58
CA ILE A 206 -7.95 -33.92 -11.50
C ILE A 206 -9.39 -33.72 -11.98
N THR A 207 -10.26 -33.23 -11.11
CA THR A 207 -11.70 -33.00 -11.38
C THR A 207 -12.06 -31.51 -11.43
N ALA A 208 -11.25 -30.66 -10.81
CA ALA A 208 -11.38 -29.21 -10.86
C ALA A 208 -10.03 -28.51 -10.96
N LEU A 209 -10.05 -27.32 -11.58
CA LEU A 209 -9.00 -26.31 -11.44
C LEU A 209 -9.48 -25.24 -10.47
N LEU A 210 -8.68 -24.99 -9.43
CA LEU A 210 -9.01 -24.09 -8.33
C LEU A 210 -8.32 -22.74 -8.51
N SER A 211 -9.02 -21.68 -8.16
CA SER A 211 -8.46 -20.32 -8.11
C SER A 211 -7.63 -20.14 -6.84
N ASP A 212 -6.47 -20.77 -6.83
CA ASP A 212 -5.48 -20.66 -5.76
C ASP A 212 -4.12 -20.28 -6.37
N SER A 213 -3.44 -19.33 -5.73
CA SER A 213 -2.11 -18.85 -6.13
C SER A 213 -1.00 -19.76 -5.64
N ASP A 214 -1.27 -20.54 -4.60
CA ASP A 214 -0.29 -21.40 -3.97
C ASP A 214 -0.20 -22.76 -4.69
N THR A 215 0.87 -23.50 -4.42
CA THR A 215 1.03 -24.86 -4.92
C THR A 215 0.17 -25.80 -4.08
N SER A 216 -1.14 -25.78 -4.32
CA SER A 216 -2.13 -26.50 -3.51
C SER A 216 -2.94 -27.53 -4.30
N VAL A 217 -3.44 -28.52 -3.55
CA VAL A 217 -4.36 -29.57 -3.98
C VAL A 217 -5.50 -29.67 -2.97
N LEU A 218 -6.73 -29.71 -3.45
CA LEU A 218 -7.89 -30.09 -2.66
C LEU A 218 -8.20 -31.56 -2.92
N ALA A 219 -8.23 -32.40 -1.90
CA ALA A 219 -8.57 -33.80 -2.03
C ALA A 219 -9.91 -34.11 -1.35
N ALA A 220 -10.73 -34.97 -1.95
CA ALA A 220 -11.90 -35.49 -1.27
C ALA A 220 -11.48 -36.34 -0.04
N PRO A 221 -12.27 -36.37 1.04
CA PRO A 221 -11.99 -37.22 2.19
C PRO A 221 -11.73 -38.68 1.80
N GLY A 222 -10.70 -39.30 2.41
CA GLY A 222 -10.29 -40.67 2.11
C GLY A 222 -9.41 -40.86 0.86
N THR A 223 -9.03 -39.77 0.18
CA THR A 223 -8.10 -39.83 -0.98
C THR A 223 -6.64 -40.01 -0.55
N VAL A 224 -6.27 -39.45 0.61
CA VAL A 224 -4.90 -39.43 1.13
C VAL A 224 -4.88 -39.87 2.60
N PRO A 225 -3.78 -40.46 3.10
CA PRO A 225 -3.63 -40.78 4.52
C PRO A 225 -3.56 -39.48 5.34
N ILE A 226 -4.27 -39.43 6.47
CA ILE A 226 -4.38 -38.25 7.35
C ILE A 226 -3.73 -38.46 8.73
N GLU A 227 -2.98 -39.55 8.89
CA GLU A 227 -2.44 -40.00 10.19
C GLU A 227 -1.41 -39.00 10.77
N THR A 228 -0.72 -38.28 9.89
CA THR A 228 0.26 -37.23 10.21
C THR A 228 -0.32 -35.81 10.07
N ALA A 229 -1.58 -35.68 9.67
CA ALA A 229 -2.20 -34.40 9.38
C ALA A 229 -2.80 -33.76 10.63
N SER A 230 -2.60 -32.44 10.78
CA SER A 230 -3.25 -31.66 11.83
C SER A 230 -4.69 -31.33 11.42
N PRO A 231 -5.70 -31.64 12.26
CA PRO A 231 -7.07 -31.26 11.97
C PRO A 231 -7.28 -29.76 12.24
N SER A 232 -8.14 -29.16 11.43
CA SER A 232 -8.80 -27.88 11.70
C SER A 232 -10.30 -28.05 11.51
N TRP A 233 -11.11 -27.17 12.10
CA TRP A 233 -12.57 -27.33 12.11
C TRP A 233 -13.28 -26.10 11.57
N TYR A 234 -14.26 -26.33 10.71
CA TYR A 234 -15.29 -25.36 10.43
C TYR A 234 -16.44 -25.54 11.42
N VAL A 235 -16.81 -24.45 12.09
CA VAL A 235 -17.98 -24.38 12.96
C VAL A 235 -19.18 -23.96 12.11
N LEU A 236 -20.10 -24.90 11.89
CA LEU A 236 -21.33 -24.71 11.12
C LEU A 236 -22.52 -24.52 12.07
N GLY A 237 -23.51 -23.74 11.63
CA GLY A 237 -24.73 -23.46 12.39
C GLY A 237 -25.11 -21.98 12.35
N ASP A 238 -26.17 -21.64 13.08
CA ASP A 238 -26.67 -20.25 13.16
C ASP A 238 -26.05 -19.45 14.32
N GLU A 239 -25.47 -20.13 15.32
CA GLU A 239 -24.86 -19.46 16.47
C GLU A 239 -23.45 -18.94 16.14
N PRO A 240 -23.17 -17.64 16.41
CA PRO A 240 -21.87 -17.04 16.11
C PRO A 240 -20.82 -17.46 17.13
N VAL A 241 -19.57 -17.60 16.68
CA VAL A 241 -18.40 -17.70 17.57
C VAL A 241 -17.96 -16.29 17.97
N THR A 242 -18.18 -15.91 19.22
CA THR A 242 -17.94 -14.53 19.69
C THR A 242 -16.47 -14.30 20.07
N TRP A 243 -16.06 -13.04 20.23
CA TRP A 243 -14.70 -12.71 20.65
C TRP A 243 -14.33 -13.33 22.01
N SER A 244 -15.27 -13.42 22.96
CA SER A 244 -15.04 -14.07 24.25
C SER A 244 -14.72 -15.55 24.09
N ASP A 245 -15.38 -16.25 23.18
CA ASP A 245 -15.15 -17.68 22.91
C ASP A 245 -13.75 -17.88 22.31
N ILE A 246 -13.35 -16.98 21.40
CA ILE A 246 -12.01 -16.97 20.81
C ILE A 246 -10.93 -16.77 21.87
N VAL A 247 -11.12 -15.84 22.81
CA VAL A 247 -10.14 -15.62 23.90
C VAL A 247 -9.99 -16.86 24.78
N VAL A 248 -11.05 -17.64 24.98
CA VAL A 248 -10.96 -18.92 25.71
C VAL A 248 -10.20 -19.97 24.91
N LEU A 249 -10.52 -20.14 23.62
CA LEU A 249 -9.85 -21.07 22.70
C LEU A 249 -8.34 -20.76 22.55
N ASN A 250 -8.01 -19.49 22.43
CA ASN A 250 -6.65 -18.97 22.36
C ASN A 250 -5.75 -19.36 23.54
N ARG A 251 -6.31 -19.49 24.76
CA ARG A 251 -5.53 -19.91 25.93
C ARG A 251 -4.91 -21.30 25.76
N GLY A 252 -5.55 -22.13 24.95
CA GLY A 252 -5.08 -23.47 24.62
C GLY A 252 -4.36 -23.59 23.28
N GLY A 253 -4.05 -22.46 22.62
CA GLY A 253 -3.36 -22.44 21.33
C GLY A 253 -4.25 -22.61 20.10
N ALA A 254 -5.57 -22.47 20.23
CA ALA A 254 -6.47 -22.51 19.07
C ALA A 254 -6.64 -21.12 18.46
N PHE A 255 -6.16 -20.95 17.23
CA PHE A 255 -6.41 -19.78 16.39
C PHE A 255 -7.79 -19.87 15.76
N VAL A 256 -8.57 -18.79 15.83
CA VAL A 256 -9.96 -18.79 15.37
C VAL A 256 -10.25 -17.62 14.44
N MET A 257 -10.63 -17.92 13.20
CA MET A 257 -11.23 -16.94 12.32
C MET A 257 -12.75 -17.02 12.43
N SER A 258 -13.39 -15.99 13.00
CA SER A 258 -14.85 -15.92 13.15
C SER A 258 -15.48 -14.86 12.24
N ARG A 259 -16.63 -15.21 11.65
CA ARG A 259 -17.49 -14.30 10.87
C ARG A 259 -17.96 -13.12 11.73
N ASP A 260 -18.47 -13.40 12.93
CA ASP A 260 -19.02 -12.36 13.81
C ASP A 260 -17.94 -11.36 14.21
N VAL A 261 -16.74 -11.82 14.54
CA VAL A 261 -15.62 -10.94 14.93
C VAL A 261 -15.11 -10.10 13.76
N LEU A 262 -15.11 -10.64 12.55
CA LEU A 262 -14.72 -9.89 11.35
C LEU A 262 -15.77 -8.84 10.94
N GLU A 263 -17.04 -9.13 11.16
CA GLU A 263 -18.15 -8.19 10.89
C GLU A 263 -18.34 -7.16 12.02
N ASN A 264 -18.14 -7.57 13.27
CA ASN A 264 -18.32 -6.81 14.50
C ASN A 264 -17.05 -6.87 15.38
N PRO A 265 -15.96 -6.21 15.00
CA PRO A 265 -14.69 -6.31 15.73
C PRO A 265 -14.81 -5.72 17.15
N PRO A 266 -14.12 -6.33 18.14
CA PRO A 266 -14.10 -5.85 19.52
C PRO A 266 -13.41 -4.48 19.65
N ALA A 267 -13.64 -3.81 20.77
CA ALA A 267 -12.92 -2.56 21.05
C ALA A 267 -11.41 -2.84 21.20
N PRO A 268 -10.51 -1.94 20.75
CA PRO A 268 -9.06 -2.16 20.86
C PRO A 268 -8.55 -2.44 22.28
N THR A 269 -9.27 -1.97 23.31
CA THR A 269 -8.97 -2.23 24.72
C THR A 269 -9.20 -3.68 25.12
N ASP A 270 -10.06 -4.40 24.41
CA ASP A 270 -10.50 -5.75 24.76
C ASP A 270 -9.73 -6.81 23.96
N VAL A 271 -8.69 -6.39 23.23
CA VAL A 271 -7.85 -7.24 22.38
C VAL A 271 -6.49 -7.44 23.06
N PRO A 272 -6.22 -8.63 23.65
CA PRO A 272 -4.97 -8.93 24.33
C PRO A 272 -3.73 -8.66 23.49
N PHE A 273 -3.78 -9.05 22.20
CA PHE A 273 -2.72 -8.78 21.24
C PHE A 273 -2.31 -7.30 21.19
N LEU A 274 -3.28 -6.37 21.16
CA LEU A 274 -2.99 -4.94 21.03
C LEU A 274 -2.36 -4.36 22.30
N GLN A 275 -2.71 -4.90 23.47
CA GLN A 275 -2.10 -4.47 24.73
C GLN A 275 -0.64 -4.92 24.82
N ILE A 276 -0.36 -6.16 24.42
CA ILE A 276 0.99 -6.73 24.44
C ILE A 276 1.87 -6.06 23.37
N SER A 277 1.37 -5.96 22.14
CA SER A 277 2.11 -5.39 21.00
C SER A 277 2.36 -3.88 21.12
N ALA A 278 1.60 -3.15 21.94
CA ALA A 278 1.82 -1.72 22.17
C ALA A 278 3.22 -1.41 22.72
N GLY A 279 3.85 -2.35 23.44
CA GLY A 279 5.25 -2.20 23.91
C GLY A 279 6.31 -2.38 22.82
N TRP A 280 5.94 -2.97 21.68
CA TRP A 280 6.84 -3.35 20.58
C TRP A 280 6.76 -2.38 19.40
N GLY A 281 5.66 -1.63 19.31
CA GLY A 281 5.40 -0.68 18.24
C GLY A 281 6.33 0.54 18.31
N GLY A 282 7.17 0.72 17.29
CA GLY A 282 7.90 1.97 17.08
C GLY A 282 6.95 3.18 16.96
N ASP A 283 7.46 4.36 17.31
CA ASP A 283 6.70 5.62 17.39
C ASP A 283 5.93 5.94 16.10
N SER A 284 4.63 5.63 16.09
CA SER A 284 3.70 5.82 14.95
C SER A 284 3.65 7.26 14.43
N THR A 285 4.07 8.23 15.24
CA THR A 285 4.15 9.64 14.87
C THR A 285 5.20 9.90 13.78
N GLN A 286 6.30 9.12 13.76
CA GLN A 286 7.36 9.26 12.75
C GLN A 286 6.91 8.76 11.38
N ALA A 287 6.19 7.63 11.33
CA ALA A 287 5.61 7.10 10.10
C ALA A 287 4.59 8.08 9.50
N ALA A 288 3.70 8.64 10.32
CA ALA A 288 2.73 9.66 9.89
C ALA A 288 3.42 10.93 9.37
N ALA A 289 4.49 11.39 10.03
CA ALA A 289 5.28 12.52 9.56
C ALA A 289 5.91 12.25 8.19
N GLY A 290 6.51 11.07 8.00
CA GLY A 290 7.09 10.61 6.73
C GLY A 290 6.09 10.68 5.58
N VAL A 291 4.89 10.11 5.76
CA VAL A 291 3.81 10.15 4.76
C VAL A 291 3.40 11.60 4.45
N GLY A 292 3.22 12.43 5.49
CA GLY A 292 2.81 13.82 5.31
C GLY A 292 3.77 14.64 4.44
N ILE A 293 5.07 14.36 4.52
CA ILE A 293 6.12 15.03 3.75
C ILE A 293 6.12 14.58 2.29
N VAL A 294 5.98 13.28 2.05
CA VAL A 294 5.86 12.74 0.70
C VAL A 294 4.66 13.38 0.00
N VAL A 295 3.53 13.48 0.70
CA VAL A 295 2.34 14.19 0.22
C VAL A 295 2.63 15.67 -0.03
N ALA A 296 3.30 16.36 0.89
CA ALA A 296 3.63 17.78 0.73
C ALA A 296 4.53 18.05 -0.49
N LEU A 297 5.54 17.19 -0.71
CA LEU A 297 6.42 17.24 -1.88
C LEU A 297 5.65 16.96 -3.17
N ALA A 298 4.80 15.92 -3.19
CA ALA A 298 3.96 15.63 -4.36
C ALA A 298 3.03 16.81 -4.70
N LEU A 299 2.39 17.42 -3.70
CA LEU A 299 1.55 18.60 -3.91
C LEU A 299 2.34 19.81 -4.40
N LEU A 300 3.57 20.01 -3.89
CA LEU A 300 4.48 21.03 -4.37
C LEU A 300 4.75 20.84 -5.87
N GLU A 301 5.04 19.63 -6.31
CA GLU A 301 5.27 19.31 -7.73
C GLU A 301 4.06 19.66 -8.61
N VAL A 302 2.86 19.26 -8.18
CA VAL A 302 1.64 19.57 -8.94
C VAL A 302 1.43 21.08 -9.02
N VAL A 303 1.68 21.83 -7.94
CA VAL A 303 1.60 23.30 -7.96
C VAL A 303 2.59 23.90 -8.96
N LEU A 304 3.84 23.41 -8.99
CA LEU A 304 4.87 23.88 -9.91
C LEU A 304 4.53 23.59 -11.37
N LEU A 305 3.92 22.44 -11.65
CA LEU A 305 3.48 22.04 -12.99
C LEU A 305 2.28 22.87 -13.48
N VAL A 306 1.35 23.18 -12.59
CA VAL A 306 0.10 23.90 -12.90
C VAL A 306 0.30 25.42 -13.00
N GLY A 307 1.23 25.99 -12.22
CA GLY A 307 1.56 27.42 -12.22
C GLY A 307 1.79 28.06 -13.59
N PRO A 308 2.62 27.49 -14.50
CA PRO A 308 2.82 28.02 -15.85
C PRO A 308 1.52 28.12 -16.66
N ALA A 309 0.62 27.13 -16.54
CA ALA A 309 -0.64 27.11 -17.29
C ALA A 309 -1.54 28.30 -16.90
N PHE A 310 -1.68 28.56 -15.59
CA PHE A 310 -2.43 29.73 -15.11
C PHE A 310 -1.75 31.05 -15.44
N ALA A 311 -0.41 31.12 -15.40
CA ALA A 311 0.32 32.32 -15.81
C ALA A 311 0.07 32.66 -17.29
N VAL A 312 0.11 31.67 -18.18
CA VAL A 312 -0.23 31.84 -19.60
C VAL A 312 -1.70 32.23 -19.77
N GLY A 313 -2.60 31.62 -18.99
CA GLY A 313 -4.02 31.94 -19.02
C GLY A 313 -4.32 33.39 -18.62
N ALA A 314 -3.73 33.86 -17.52
CA ALA A 314 -3.84 35.24 -17.04
C ALA A 314 -3.26 36.23 -18.06
N ARG A 315 -2.12 35.92 -18.69
CA ARG A 315 -1.52 36.76 -19.75
C ARG A 315 -2.44 36.94 -20.94
N ARG A 316 -3.07 35.86 -21.43
CA ARG A 316 -4.02 35.93 -22.55
C ARG A 316 -5.29 36.71 -22.18
N GLN A 317 -5.61 36.83 -20.89
CA GLN A 317 -6.75 37.61 -20.38
C GLN A 317 -6.38 39.04 -19.96
N SER A 318 -5.11 39.46 -20.11
CA SER A 318 -4.64 40.78 -19.68
C SER A 318 -5.50 41.93 -20.23
N ARG A 319 -5.85 41.90 -21.51
CA ARG A 319 -6.74 42.91 -22.13
C ARG A 319 -8.14 42.92 -21.49
N SER A 320 -8.72 41.75 -21.24
CA SER A 320 -10.04 41.65 -20.58
C SER A 320 -10.00 42.14 -19.13
N LEU A 321 -8.91 41.86 -18.41
CA LEU A 321 -8.67 42.36 -17.05
C LEU A 321 -8.45 43.88 -17.04
N ALA A 322 -7.74 44.41 -18.04
CA ALA A 322 -7.54 45.85 -18.21
C ALA A 322 -8.84 46.58 -18.52
N LEU A 323 -9.75 45.99 -19.32
CA LEU A 323 -11.09 46.54 -19.53
C LEU A 323 -11.90 46.62 -18.24
N VAL A 324 -11.87 45.58 -17.40
CA VAL A 324 -12.52 45.60 -16.07
C VAL A 324 -11.94 46.71 -15.20
N ALA A 325 -10.62 46.89 -15.20
CA ALA A 325 -9.95 47.96 -14.46
C ALA A 325 -10.32 49.35 -14.99
N ALA A 326 -10.39 49.52 -16.32
CA ALA A 326 -10.77 50.78 -16.97
C ALA A 326 -12.22 51.19 -16.65
N THR A 327 -13.10 50.22 -16.43
CA THR A 327 -14.49 50.46 -16.01
C THR A 327 -14.67 50.63 -14.49
N GLY A 328 -13.58 50.84 -13.74
CA GLY A 328 -13.62 51.09 -12.28
C GLY A 328 -13.36 49.86 -11.39
N GLY A 329 -12.94 48.73 -11.95
CA GLY A 329 -12.58 47.54 -11.17
C GLY A 329 -11.33 47.75 -10.31
N THR A 330 -11.37 47.33 -9.04
CA THR A 330 -10.23 47.49 -8.13
C THR A 330 -9.18 46.40 -8.33
N ARG A 331 -7.96 46.61 -7.80
CA ARG A 331 -6.90 45.57 -7.77
C ARG A 331 -7.36 44.26 -7.11
N LYS A 332 -8.25 44.36 -6.10
CA LYS A 332 -8.84 43.20 -5.42
C LYS A 332 -9.79 42.43 -6.35
N ASP A 333 -10.54 43.12 -7.20
CA ASP A 333 -11.48 42.50 -8.12
C ASP A 333 -10.75 41.76 -9.25
N LEU A 334 -9.66 42.34 -9.77
CA LEU A 334 -8.79 41.63 -10.72
C LEU A 334 -8.21 40.34 -10.11
N ARG A 335 -7.72 40.41 -8.86
CA ARG A 335 -7.21 39.23 -8.15
C ARG A 335 -8.30 38.17 -7.95
N ARG A 336 -9.51 38.59 -7.54
CA ARG A 336 -10.67 37.68 -7.36
C ARG A 336 -11.06 36.99 -8.66
N ILE A 337 -11.07 37.71 -9.80
CA ILE A 337 -11.41 37.13 -11.10
C ILE A 337 -10.41 36.02 -11.48
N VAL A 338 -9.12 36.25 -11.28
CA VAL A 338 -8.08 35.24 -11.59
C VAL A 338 -8.16 34.05 -10.63
N LEU A 339 -8.32 34.29 -9.32
CA LEU A 339 -8.50 33.21 -8.35
C LEU A 339 -9.79 32.40 -8.60
N ALA A 340 -10.87 33.07 -8.98
CA ALA A 340 -12.14 32.41 -9.36
C ALA A 340 -11.97 31.52 -10.59
N ASN A 341 -11.11 31.90 -11.55
CA ASN A 341 -10.73 31.00 -12.65
C ASN A 341 -9.99 29.76 -12.12
N GLY A 342 -9.08 29.93 -11.17
CA GLY A 342 -8.42 28.82 -10.47
C GLY A 342 -9.44 27.87 -9.82
N VAL A 343 -10.43 28.41 -9.11
CA VAL A 343 -11.51 27.62 -8.48
C VAL A 343 -12.33 26.87 -9.52
N VAL A 344 -12.86 27.56 -10.55
CA VAL A 344 -13.77 26.94 -11.52
C VAL A 344 -13.08 25.85 -12.33
N VAL A 345 -11.85 26.11 -12.79
CA VAL A 345 -11.06 25.13 -13.53
C VAL A 345 -10.60 24.01 -12.61
N GLY A 346 -10.16 24.33 -11.40
CA GLY A 346 -9.74 23.37 -10.38
C GLY A 346 -10.84 22.38 -10.02
N VAL A 347 -12.02 22.86 -9.62
CA VAL A 347 -13.17 22.00 -9.29
C VAL A 347 -13.54 21.11 -10.47
N GLY A 348 -13.68 21.67 -11.67
CA GLY A 348 -14.04 20.89 -12.85
C GLY A 348 -13.00 19.83 -13.22
N ALA A 349 -11.72 20.19 -13.16
CA ALA A 349 -10.61 19.28 -13.45
C ALA A 349 -10.49 18.18 -12.39
N SER A 350 -10.58 18.52 -11.10
CA SER A 350 -10.44 17.56 -10.01
C SER A 350 -11.62 16.59 -9.94
N VAL A 351 -12.87 17.05 -10.15
CA VAL A 351 -14.03 16.15 -10.23
C VAL A 351 -13.87 15.17 -11.39
N LEU A 352 -13.52 15.67 -12.57
CA LEU A 352 -13.32 14.81 -13.75
C LEU A 352 -12.17 13.83 -13.53
N ALA A 353 -11.05 14.28 -12.98
CA ALA A 353 -9.87 13.46 -12.73
C ALA A 353 -10.14 12.36 -11.71
N VAL A 354 -10.79 12.68 -10.59
CA VAL A 354 -11.14 11.70 -9.56
C VAL A 354 -12.15 10.70 -10.13
N ALA A 355 -13.17 11.16 -10.85
CA ALA A 355 -14.12 10.27 -11.49
C ALA A 355 -13.45 9.33 -12.50
N LEU A 356 -12.58 9.84 -13.38
CA LEU A 356 -11.84 9.02 -14.34
C LEU A 356 -10.82 8.09 -13.67
N GLY A 357 -10.19 8.51 -12.57
CA GLY A 357 -9.26 7.68 -11.82
C GLY A 357 -9.95 6.52 -11.12
N VAL A 358 -11.09 6.79 -10.47
CA VAL A 358 -11.95 5.75 -9.88
C VAL A 358 -12.49 4.82 -10.96
N LEU A 359 -13.04 5.35 -12.06
CA LEU A 359 -13.53 4.53 -13.17
C LEU A 359 -12.42 3.70 -13.82
N GLY A 360 -11.21 4.26 -13.94
CA GLY A 360 -10.04 3.54 -14.44
C GLY A 360 -9.62 2.41 -13.51
N ALA A 361 -9.65 2.64 -12.19
CA ALA A 361 -9.38 1.61 -11.20
C ALA A 361 -10.49 0.55 -11.15
N MET A 362 -11.76 0.93 -11.28
CA MET A 362 -12.89 0.01 -11.44
C MET A 362 -12.73 -0.84 -12.70
N ALA A 363 -12.33 -0.23 -13.82
CA ALA A 363 -12.07 -0.96 -15.05
C ALA A 363 -10.86 -1.90 -14.92
N ALA A 364 -9.82 -1.49 -14.19
CA ALA A 364 -8.63 -2.33 -13.95
C ALA A 364 -8.93 -3.50 -13.01
N THR A 365 -9.72 -3.30 -11.96
CA THR A 365 -10.16 -4.36 -11.02
C THR A 365 -11.19 -5.29 -11.66
N ALA A 366 -12.05 -4.77 -12.53
CA ALA A 366 -13.01 -5.58 -13.29
C ALA A 366 -12.43 -6.17 -14.58
N TRP A 367 -11.20 -5.80 -14.96
CA TRP A 367 -10.59 -6.35 -16.17
C TRP A 367 -10.30 -7.82 -15.92
N PRO A 368 -10.91 -8.75 -16.67
CA PRO A 368 -10.63 -10.16 -16.54
C PRO A 368 -9.26 -10.43 -17.17
N TYR A 369 -8.20 -10.11 -16.43
CA TYR A 369 -7.04 -10.96 -16.53
C TYR A 369 -7.52 -12.31 -15.99
N ARG A 370 -7.47 -13.34 -16.83
CA ARG A 370 -7.54 -14.75 -16.41
C ARG A 370 -6.29 -15.04 -15.58
N ASP A 371 -6.12 -14.30 -14.50
CA ASP A 371 -4.96 -14.32 -13.67
C ASP A 371 -5.41 -14.95 -12.36
N PRO A 372 -5.08 -16.23 -12.15
CA PRO A 372 -5.35 -16.99 -10.94
C PRO A 372 -5.01 -16.29 -9.63
N TYR A 373 -4.06 -15.35 -9.70
CA TYR A 373 -3.44 -14.72 -8.54
C TYR A 373 -4.26 -13.57 -7.94
N ALA A 374 -5.49 -13.34 -8.42
CA ALA A 374 -6.46 -12.37 -7.91
C ALA A 374 -5.82 -11.09 -7.34
N ILE A 375 -5.04 -10.36 -8.15
CA ILE A 375 -4.33 -9.14 -7.75
C ILE A 375 -5.27 -8.14 -7.05
N PHE A 376 -6.57 -8.19 -7.37
CA PHE A 376 -7.61 -7.40 -6.74
C PHE A 376 -8.78 -8.28 -6.27
N PRO A 377 -8.74 -8.81 -5.03
CA PRO A 377 -9.83 -9.66 -4.50
C PRO A 377 -11.17 -8.93 -4.37
N ASN A 378 -11.16 -7.60 -4.33
CA ASN A 378 -12.33 -6.75 -4.18
C ASN A 378 -12.08 -5.33 -4.66
N LEU A 379 -13.15 -4.59 -4.95
CA LEU A 379 -13.08 -3.15 -5.21
C LEU A 379 -13.32 -2.35 -3.92
N VAL A 380 -12.31 -1.63 -3.45
CA VAL A 380 -12.43 -0.69 -2.33
C VAL A 380 -12.30 0.74 -2.87
N VAL A 381 -13.34 1.56 -2.68
CA VAL A 381 -13.30 2.99 -2.98
C VAL A 381 -13.34 3.78 -1.66
N PRO A 382 -12.18 4.15 -1.10
CA PRO A 382 -12.16 4.82 0.19
C PRO A 382 -12.84 6.20 0.13
N PRO A 383 -13.62 6.60 1.16
CA PRO A 383 -14.36 7.85 1.14
C PRO A 383 -13.45 9.09 1.06
N TYR A 384 -12.22 8.99 1.58
CA TYR A 384 -11.23 10.07 1.52
C TYR A 384 -10.77 10.40 0.09
N VAL A 385 -10.98 9.53 -0.89
CA VAL A 385 -10.70 9.80 -2.32
C VAL A 385 -11.53 10.99 -2.82
N ALA A 386 -12.76 11.18 -2.31
CA ALA A 386 -13.55 12.37 -2.62
C ALA A 386 -12.88 13.67 -2.13
N GLY A 387 -12.10 13.60 -1.05
CA GLY A 387 -11.28 14.68 -0.52
C GLY A 387 -10.22 15.20 -1.52
N LEU A 388 -9.80 14.38 -2.48
CA LEU A 388 -8.90 14.81 -3.55
C LEU A 388 -9.50 15.94 -4.39
N VAL A 389 -10.83 16.04 -4.50
CA VAL A 389 -11.47 17.17 -5.18
C VAL A 389 -11.14 18.49 -4.47
N ALA A 390 -11.17 18.50 -3.14
CA ALA A 390 -10.81 19.66 -2.34
C ALA A 390 -9.32 19.97 -2.46
N VAL A 391 -8.46 18.94 -2.38
CA VAL A 391 -7.00 19.09 -2.51
C VAL A 391 -6.61 19.61 -3.89
N GLY A 392 -7.13 19.04 -4.97
CA GLY A 392 -6.84 19.49 -6.33
C GLY A 392 -7.36 20.90 -6.62
N THR A 393 -8.52 21.24 -6.06
CA THR A 393 -9.04 22.62 -6.12
C THR A 393 -8.12 23.59 -5.37
N LEU A 394 -7.66 23.21 -4.18
CA LEU A 394 -6.72 24.01 -3.39
C LEU A 394 -5.40 24.23 -4.17
N VAL A 395 -4.85 23.17 -4.74
CA VAL A 395 -3.65 23.21 -5.58
C VAL A 395 -3.83 24.17 -6.77
N ALA A 396 -4.96 24.09 -7.47
CA ALA A 396 -5.26 25.00 -8.59
C ALA A 396 -5.36 26.46 -8.14
N VAL A 397 -5.95 26.73 -6.97
CA VAL A 397 -6.06 28.08 -6.39
C VAL A 397 -4.69 28.61 -5.95
N VAL A 398 -3.87 27.78 -5.30
CA VAL A 398 -2.51 28.11 -4.90
C VAL A 398 -1.64 28.41 -6.12
N ALA A 399 -1.71 27.58 -7.17
CA ALA A 399 -1.01 27.81 -8.43
C ALA A 399 -1.46 29.11 -9.13
N ALA A 400 -2.75 29.46 -9.03
CA ALA A 400 -3.30 30.71 -9.57
C ALA A 400 -2.92 31.96 -8.74
N TRP A 401 -2.34 31.80 -7.55
CA TRP A 401 -2.07 32.91 -6.63
C TRP A 401 -1.03 33.91 -7.17
N ILE A 402 0.09 33.42 -7.71
CA ILE A 402 1.14 34.27 -8.29
C ILE A 402 0.59 35.03 -9.51
N PRO A 403 -0.05 34.38 -10.51
CA PRO A 403 -0.72 35.08 -11.61
C PRO A 403 -1.77 36.09 -11.15
N ALA A 404 -2.56 35.78 -10.12
CA ALA A 404 -3.57 36.70 -9.59
C ALA A 404 -2.94 37.95 -8.96
N ARG A 405 -1.79 37.79 -8.28
CA ARG A 405 -1.01 38.93 -7.76
C ARG A 405 -0.43 39.78 -8.89
N GLN A 406 0.07 39.17 -9.96
CA GLN A 406 0.56 39.89 -11.14
C GLN A 406 -0.57 40.66 -11.84
N ALA A 407 -1.73 40.04 -12.03
CA ALA A 407 -2.91 40.67 -12.60
C ALA A 407 -3.38 41.91 -11.81
N SER A 408 -3.29 41.86 -10.47
CA SER A 408 -3.65 43.00 -9.61
C SER A 408 -2.72 44.22 -9.76
N ARG A 409 -1.56 44.05 -10.39
CA ARG A 409 -0.54 45.08 -10.64
C ARG A 409 -0.34 45.36 -12.13
N LEU A 410 -1.29 44.94 -12.96
CA LEU A 410 -1.25 45.15 -14.41
C LEU A 410 -1.32 46.66 -14.72
N ASP A 411 -0.45 47.13 -15.61
CA ASP A 411 -0.55 48.46 -16.20
C ASP A 411 -1.67 48.45 -17.24
N VAL A 412 -2.77 49.16 -16.93
CA VAL A 412 -3.98 49.22 -17.75
C VAL A 412 -3.69 49.85 -19.12
N VAL A 413 -2.88 50.92 -19.14
CA VAL A 413 -2.57 51.65 -20.38
C VAL A 413 -1.67 50.79 -21.27
N ALA A 414 -0.64 50.16 -20.69
CA ALA A 414 0.23 49.25 -21.44
C ALA A 414 -0.54 48.04 -21.98
N ALA A 415 -1.42 47.43 -21.17
CA ALA A 415 -2.22 46.28 -21.57
C ALA A 415 -3.23 46.59 -22.67
N LEU A 416 -3.85 47.78 -22.66
CA LEU A 416 -4.76 48.23 -23.73
C LEU A 416 -3.99 48.65 -24.99
N ALA A 417 -2.81 49.24 -24.85
CA ALA A 417 -1.94 49.63 -25.96
C ALA A 417 -1.18 48.44 -26.59
N GLY A 418 -1.33 47.23 -26.05
CA GLY A 418 -0.56 46.06 -26.49
C GLY A 418 0.95 46.17 -26.22
N ARG A 419 1.38 47.15 -25.41
CA ARG A 419 2.77 47.34 -25.04
C ARG A 419 3.16 46.34 -23.96
N ARG A 420 4.25 45.62 -24.18
CA ARG A 420 4.78 44.63 -23.23
C ARG A 420 5.46 45.39 -22.09
N ALA A 421 4.88 45.34 -20.89
CA ALA A 421 5.59 45.74 -19.68
C ALA A 421 6.46 44.56 -19.24
N ASP A 422 7.68 44.48 -19.77
CA ASP A 422 8.66 43.51 -19.29
C ASP A 422 9.16 43.96 -17.91
N ALA A 423 8.73 43.27 -16.85
CA ALA A 423 9.26 43.52 -15.51
C ALA A 423 10.77 43.22 -15.49
N THR A 424 11.59 44.21 -15.16
CA THR A 424 13.03 44.03 -15.02
C THR A 424 13.32 43.18 -13.76
N PRO A 425 13.97 42.01 -13.90
CA PRO A 425 14.22 41.14 -12.77
C PRO A 425 15.28 41.73 -11.83
N ARG A 426 15.10 41.52 -10.52
CA ARG A 426 16.11 41.84 -9.51
C ARG A 426 17.02 40.63 -9.29
N ALA A 427 18.34 40.79 -9.40
CA ALA A 427 19.31 39.72 -9.17
C ALA A 427 19.21 39.13 -7.75
N THR A 428 18.72 39.93 -6.79
CA THR A 428 18.58 39.57 -5.38
C THR A 428 17.68 38.36 -5.14
N THR A 429 16.61 38.16 -5.93
CA THR A 429 15.73 36.99 -5.76
C THR A 429 16.44 35.69 -6.13
N GLY A 430 17.35 35.74 -7.11
CA GLY A 430 18.12 34.57 -7.51
C GLY A 430 19.18 34.19 -6.48
N VAL A 431 19.85 35.18 -5.90
CA VAL A 431 20.84 34.97 -4.83
C VAL A 431 20.16 34.45 -3.57
N ALA A 432 19.02 35.04 -3.16
CA ALA A 432 18.24 34.56 -2.03
C ALA A 432 17.79 33.10 -2.24
N GLY A 433 17.36 32.74 -3.45
CA GLY A 433 17.02 31.36 -3.80
C GLY A 433 18.18 30.38 -3.62
N LEU A 434 19.39 30.76 -4.06
CA LEU A 434 20.59 29.93 -3.85
C LEU A 434 20.92 29.76 -2.36
N VAL A 435 20.78 30.82 -1.56
CA VAL A 435 20.98 30.74 -0.11
C VAL A 435 19.97 29.79 0.52
N VAL A 436 18.69 29.86 0.14
CA VAL A 436 17.65 28.95 0.64
C VAL A 436 17.97 27.50 0.26
N ALA A 437 18.38 27.23 -0.98
CA ALA A 437 18.78 25.89 -1.40
C ALA A 437 20.02 25.40 -0.63
N ALA A 438 21.02 26.26 -0.41
CA ALA A 438 22.22 25.94 0.34
C ALA A 438 21.95 25.65 1.82
N VAL A 439 20.89 26.22 2.41
CA VAL A 439 20.42 25.89 3.77
C VAL A 439 19.58 24.61 3.79
N GLY A 440 18.80 24.35 2.74
CA GLY A 440 17.96 23.15 2.64
C GLY A 440 18.76 21.84 2.59
N VAL A 441 19.92 21.83 1.93
CA VAL A 441 20.81 20.65 1.85
C VAL A 441 21.28 20.15 3.23
N PRO A 442 21.95 20.96 4.08
CA PRO A 442 22.40 20.51 5.39
C PRO A 442 21.23 20.22 6.34
N LEU A 443 20.11 20.96 6.23
CA LEU A 443 18.91 20.66 7.01
C LEU A 443 18.35 19.27 6.66
N GLY A 444 18.29 18.96 5.36
CA GLY A 444 17.83 17.67 4.86
C GLY A 444 18.73 16.52 5.30
N ALA A 445 20.05 16.71 5.14
CA ALA A 445 21.06 15.73 5.54
C ALA A 445 21.06 15.50 7.06
N TYR A 446 20.94 16.57 7.86
CA TYR A 446 20.84 16.47 9.31
C TYR A 446 19.55 15.75 9.74
N GLY A 447 18.42 16.05 9.09
CA GLY A 447 17.17 15.34 9.31
C GLY A 447 17.29 13.84 9.05
N GLY A 448 17.90 13.46 7.93
CA GLY A 448 18.19 12.05 7.63
C GLY A 448 19.12 11.40 8.65
N TYR A 449 20.16 12.11 9.10
CA TYR A 449 21.11 11.61 10.08
C TYR A 449 20.47 11.29 11.45
N ILE A 450 19.53 12.11 11.92
CA ILE A 450 18.85 11.89 13.20
C ILE A 450 17.56 11.07 13.08
N GLY A 451 17.25 10.53 11.89
CA GLY A 451 16.01 9.81 11.63
C GLY A 451 14.75 10.70 11.57
N SER A 452 14.89 12.03 11.57
CA SER A 452 13.75 12.95 11.50
C SER A 452 13.30 13.14 10.05
N SER A 453 12.26 12.40 9.66
CA SER A 453 11.64 12.58 8.33
C SER A 453 11.24 14.03 8.10
N LEU A 454 10.65 14.70 9.10
CA LEU A 454 10.21 16.11 9.02
C LEU A 454 11.31 17.07 8.59
N LEU A 455 12.48 16.99 9.21
CA LEU A 455 13.62 17.84 8.86
C LEU A 455 14.19 17.47 7.49
N ALA A 456 14.26 16.17 7.18
CA ALA A 456 14.70 15.69 5.87
C ALA A 456 13.81 16.26 4.75
N GLY A 457 12.49 16.16 4.94
CA GLY A 457 11.45 16.67 4.07
C GLY A 457 11.47 18.18 3.90
N ALA A 458 11.55 18.91 5.01
CA ALA A 458 11.65 20.37 5.01
C ALA A 458 12.89 20.83 4.23
N GLY A 459 14.03 20.16 4.41
CA GLY A 459 15.24 20.38 3.63
C GLY A 459 15.00 20.22 2.13
N GLY A 460 14.38 19.12 1.71
CA GLY A 460 14.00 18.87 0.32
C GLY A 460 13.11 19.96 -0.29
N VAL A 461 12.06 20.37 0.44
CA VAL A 461 11.16 21.47 0.01
C VAL A 461 11.93 22.78 -0.18
N LEU A 462 12.84 23.11 0.74
CA LEU A 462 13.66 24.33 0.65
C LEU A 462 14.62 24.28 -0.54
N VAL A 463 15.22 23.13 -0.84
CA VAL A 463 16.09 22.95 -2.02
C VAL A 463 15.31 23.21 -3.30
N VAL A 464 14.12 22.59 -3.45
CA VAL A 464 13.28 22.79 -4.64
C VAL A 464 12.88 24.26 -4.77
N LEU A 465 12.29 24.87 -3.74
CA LEU A 465 11.88 26.27 -3.77
C LEU A 465 13.04 27.24 -4.02
N GLY A 466 14.21 26.98 -3.43
CA GLY A 466 15.42 27.75 -3.62
C GLY A 466 15.93 27.70 -5.06
N LEU A 467 16.01 26.50 -5.64
CA LEU A 467 16.39 26.31 -7.05
C LEU A 467 15.40 26.95 -8.02
N VAL A 468 14.09 26.87 -7.74
CA VAL A 468 13.05 27.56 -8.51
C VAL A 468 13.25 29.07 -8.50
N ALA A 469 13.50 29.66 -7.33
CA ALA A 469 13.79 31.08 -7.20
C ALA A 469 15.12 31.49 -7.87
N ALA A 470 16.13 30.61 -7.82
CA ALA A 470 17.43 30.77 -8.45
C ALA A 470 17.44 30.54 -9.97
N SER A 471 16.42 29.86 -10.52
CA SER A 471 16.34 29.39 -11.91
C SER A 471 16.84 30.41 -12.93
N GLY A 472 16.35 31.64 -12.78
CA GLY A 472 16.71 32.66 -13.72
C GLY A 472 18.18 33.14 -13.61
N LEU A 473 18.76 33.15 -12.40
CA LEU A 473 20.17 33.51 -12.20
C LEU A 473 21.05 32.39 -12.78
N LEU A 474 20.66 31.14 -12.58
CA LEU A 474 21.28 29.96 -13.19
C LEU A 474 21.25 30.05 -14.72
N ILE A 475 20.10 30.35 -15.33
CA ILE A 475 19.99 30.54 -16.80
C ILE A 475 20.92 31.67 -17.27
N THR A 476 21.04 32.76 -16.51
CA THR A 476 21.94 33.87 -16.85
C THR A 476 23.41 33.47 -16.75
N ALA A 477 23.77 32.67 -15.74
CA ALA A 477 25.12 32.13 -15.56
C ALA A 477 25.48 31.16 -16.69
N ILE A 478 24.58 30.23 -17.04
CA ILE A 478 24.74 29.32 -18.18
C ILE A 478 24.91 30.11 -19.49
N GLY A 479 24.10 31.17 -19.69
CA GLY A 479 24.25 32.07 -20.83
C GLY A 479 25.61 32.78 -20.90
N ARG A 480 26.27 33.03 -19.76
CA ARG A 480 27.65 33.56 -19.74
C ARG A 480 28.68 32.49 -20.10
N LEU A 481 28.49 31.25 -19.66
CA LEU A 481 29.38 30.14 -19.97
C LEU A 481 29.27 29.73 -21.45
N ALA A 482 28.06 29.82 -22.01
CA ALA A 482 27.78 29.53 -23.42
C ALA A 482 28.32 30.59 -24.41
N ARG A 483 29.09 31.59 -23.96
CA ARG A 483 29.76 32.55 -24.86
C ARG A 483 30.70 31.87 -25.86
N ARG A 484 31.22 30.70 -25.51
CA ARG A 484 32.09 29.85 -26.34
C ARG A 484 31.34 28.95 -27.33
N THR A 485 30.00 28.95 -27.31
CA THR A 485 29.17 28.11 -28.19
C THR A 485 28.68 28.87 -29.42
N GLY A 486 28.07 28.15 -30.38
CA GLY A 486 27.56 28.71 -31.63
C GLY A 486 26.50 29.80 -31.46
N VAL A 487 26.27 30.56 -32.53
CA VAL A 487 25.35 31.72 -32.55
C VAL A 487 23.93 31.34 -32.14
N ALA A 488 23.42 30.20 -32.62
CA ALA A 488 22.08 29.71 -32.29
C ALA A 488 21.87 29.50 -30.78
N THR A 489 22.82 28.83 -30.12
CA THR A 489 22.78 28.56 -28.67
C THR A 489 22.79 29.84 -27.84
N ARG A 490 23.60 30.83 -28.24
CA ARG A 490 23.61 32.15 -27.59
C ARG A 490 22.28 32.88 -27.71
N ILE A 491 21.67 32.86 -28.90
CA ILE A 491 20.37 33.53 -29.12
C ILE A 491 19.31 32.85 -28.27
N ALA A 492 19.24 31.52 -28.27
CA ALA A 492 18.30 30.75 -27.47
C ALA A 492 18.44 31.03 -25.95
N LEU A 493 19.66 30.97 -25.41
CA LEU A 493 19.90 31.21 -23.97
C LEU A 493 19.62 32.67 -23.57
N ARG A 494 19.92 33.63 -24.44
CA ARG A 494 19.64 35.05 -24.19
C ARG A 494 18.13 35.33 -24.26
N ASP A 495 17.38 34.62 -25.10
CA ASP A 495 15.92 34.70 -25.13
C ASP A 495 15.29 34.05 -23.89
N LEU A 496 15.76 32.87 -23.47
CA LEU A 496 15.32 32.20 -22.24
C LEU A 496 15.54 33.07 -20.98
N ALA A 497 16.68 33.78 -20.92
CA ALA A 497 17.00 34.68 -19.82
C ALA A 497 16.10 35.93 -19.79
N ARG A 498 15.70 36.44 -20.96
CA ARG A 498 14.78 37.58 -21.10
C ARG A 498 13.33 37.19 -20.78
N GLN A 499 12.91 36.01 -21.21
CA GLN A 499 11.54 35.51 -21.03
C GLN A 499 11.36 34.69 -19.74
N ARG A 500 12.03 35.07 -18.64
CA ARG A 500 11.98 34.38 -17.33
C ARG A 500 10.57 34.08 -16.85
N GLY A 501 9.62 35.01 -17.07
CA GLY A 501 8.24 34.82 -16.66
C GLY A 501 7.55 33.61 -17.33
N ARG A 502 8.08 33.12 -18.45
CA ARG A 502 7.58 31.93 -19.16
C ARG A 502 8.43 30.69 -18.88
N THR A 503 9.73 30.85 -18.65
CA THR A 503 10.68 29.73 -18.48
C THR A 503 10.80 29.25 -17.04
N ALA A 504 10.74 30.15 -16.05
CA ALA A 504 10.94 29.78 -14.64
C ALA A 504 9.97 28.71 -14.12
N PRO A 505 8.65 28.77 -14.42
CA PRO A 505 7.73 27.73 -13.94
C PRO A 505 7.93 26.38 -14.64
N ALA A 506 8.32 26.37 -15.92
CA ALA A 506 8.63 25.13 -16.63
C ALA A 506 9.92 24.48 -16.09
N VAL A 507 10.96 25.28 -15.86
CA VAL A 507 12.20 24.83 -15.21
C VAL A 507 11.92 24.33 -13.80
N ALA A 508 11.01 24.98 -13.07
CA ALA A 508 10.61 24.55 -11.74
C ALA A 508 9.99 23.15 -11.74
N ALA A 509 9.02 22.91 -12.64
CA ALA A 509 8.37 21.62 -12.77
C ALA A 509 9.37 20.50 -13.15
N VAL A 510 10.31 20.79 -14.06
CA VAL A 510 11.34 19.82 -14.46
C VAL A 510 12.32 19.54 -13.32
N LEU A 511 12.79 20.57 -12.61
CA LEU A 511 13.71 20.41 -11.49
C LEU A 511 13.09 19.61 -10.35
N GLY A 512 11.83 19.91 -10.00
CA GLY A 512 11.12 19.21 -8.97
C GLY A 512 10.85 17.74 -9.33
N ALA A 513 10.37 17.47 -10.55
CA ALA A 513 10.17 16.10 -11.04
C ALA A 513 11.46 15.28 -11.04
N ILE A 514 12.58 15.87 -11.48
CA ILE A 514 13.89 15.21 -11.43
C ILE A 514 14.33 15.00 -9.98
N ALA A 515 14.17 16.01 -9.10
CA ALA A 515 14.54 15.88 -7.70
C ALA A 515 13.76 14.77 -7.00
N ALA A 516 12.45 14.67 -7.21
CA ALA A 516 11.62 13.60 -6.66
C ALA A 516 12.01 12.22 -7.21
N ALA A 517 12.22 12.10 -8.52
CA ALA A 517 12.65 10.84 -9.15
C ALA A 517 14.03 10.40 -8.66
N THR A 518 14.98 11.33 -8.56
CA THR A 518 16.33 11.05 -8.02
C THR A 518 16.27 10.70 -6.55
N ALA A 519 15.49 11.42 -5.73
CA ALA A 519 15.34 11.10 -4.31
C ALA A 519 14.76 9.70 -4.12
N GLY A 520 13.73 9.33 -4.88
CA GLY A 520 13.17 7.97 -4.87
C GLY A 520 14.19 6.91 -5.29
N ALA A 521 14.89 7.11 -6.41
CA ALA A 521 15.89 6.16 -6.90
C ALA A 521 17.09 6.00 -5.94
N VAL A 522 17.55 7.10 -5.35
CA VAL A 522 18.63 7.07 -4.35
C VAL A 522 18.15 6.41 -3.08
N TYR A 523 16.91 6.68 -2.62
CA TYR A 523 16.34 6.03 -1.45
C TYR A 523 16.26 4.51 -1.65
N THR A 524 15.70 4.04 -2.77
CA THR A 524 15.61 2.60 -3.05
C THR A 524 16.98 1.93 -3.14
N ALA A 525 17.96 2.60 -3.75
CA ALA A 525 19.32 2.07 -3.85
C ALA A 525 20.04 2.08 -2.50
N ALA A 526 19.86 3.14 -1.70
CA ALA A 526 20.44 3.26 -0.37
C ALA A 526 19.83 2.24 0.59
N GLU A 527 18.52 1.99 0.50
CA GLU A 527 17.84 0.96 1.30
C GLU A 527 18.32 -0.43 0.91
N ALA A 528 18.42 -0.73 -0.39
CA ALA A 528 18.98 -2.00 -0.86
C ALA A 528 20.43 -2.20 -0.37
N GLN A 529 21.27 -1.17 -0.47
CA GLN A 529 22.64 -1.22 0.05
C GLN A 529 22.67 -1.33 1.57
N HIS A 530 21.76 -0.66 2.29
CA HIS A 530 21.67 -0.76 3.73
C HIS A 530 21.27 -2.18 4.13
N HIS A 531 20.29 -2.79 3.45
CA HIS A 531 19.94 -4.19 3.63
C HIS A 531 21.13 -5.11 3.38
N GLU A 532 21.87 -4.93 2.28
CA GLU A 532 23.08 -5.74 2.01
C GLU A 532 24.20 -5.54 3.05
N ALA A 533 24.42 -4.31 3.51
CA ALA A 533 25.48 -3.99 4.47
C ALA A 533 25.13 -4.36 5.92
N SER A 534 23.84 -4.29 6.26
CA SER A 534 23.30 -4.74 7.55
C SER A 534 23.01 -6.24 7.56
N TRP A 535 22.94 -6.87 6.38
CA TRP A 535 22.81 -8.31 6.26
C TRP A 535 23.99 -8.98 6.93
N ARG A 536 23.68 -9.82 7.91
CA ARG A 536 24.66 -10.67 8.59
C ARG A 536 24.33 -12.11 8.21
N PRO A 537 25.27 -12.84 7.60
CA PRO A 537 25.07 -14.25 7.34
C PRO A 537 24.80 -14.97 8.66
N GLU A 538 23.64 -15.61 8.78
CA GLU A 538 23.32 -16.42 9.95
C GLU A 538 24.07 -17.77 9.93
N ALA A 539 24.57 -18.19 8.76
CA ALA A 539 25.32 -19.41 8.53
C ALA A 539 26.34 -19.20 7.39
N ALA A 540 27.37 -20.05 7.34
CA ALA A 540 28.33 -20.07 6.23
C ALA A 540 27.70 -20.68 4.97
N MET A 541 28.35 -20.51 3.82
CA MET A 541 27.96 -21.24 2.60
C MET A 541 28.03 -22.75 2.86
N ASP A 542 27.06 -23.50 2.32
CA ASP A 542 26.89 -24.94 2.51
C ASP A 542 26.57 -25.37 3.96
N VAL A 543 26.17 -24.43 4.82
CA VAL A 543 25.67 -24.71 6.17
C VAL A 543 24.16 -24.45 6.22
N VAL A 544 23.40 -25.48 6.53
CA VAL A 544 21.95 -25.36 6.75
C VAL A 544 21.71 -25.09 8.23
N LYS A 545 21.13 -23.93 8.54
CA LYS A 545 20.67 -23.60 9.89
C LYS A 545 19.23 -24.09 10.06
N VAL A 546 19.06 -25.15 10.82
CA VAL A 546 17.74 -25.66 11.22
C VAL A 546 17.36 -25.04 12.56
N ARG A 547 16.25 -24.31 12.59
CA ARG A 547 15.67 -23.80 13.83
C ARG A 547 14.59 -24.78 14.29
N LEU A 548 14.66 -25.19 15.55
CA LEU A 548 13.77 -26.20 16.12
C LEU A 548 12.47 -25.61 16.69
N SER A 549 12.38 -24.28 16.78
CA SER A 549 11.17 -23.56 17.21
C SER A 549 10.73 -22.51 16.16
N PRO A 550 9.42 -22.34 15.92
CA PRO A 550 8.88 -21.24 15.13
C PRO A 550 9.32 -19.86 15.64
N TRP A 551 9.27 -18.85 14.78
CA TRP A 551 9.61 -17.46 15.13
C TRP A 551 8.81 -16.90 16.32
N GLU A 552 7.60 -17.41 16.52
CA GLU A 552 6.65 -16.91 17.51
C GLU A 552 6.54 -17.82 18.74
N SER A 553 7.06 -19.06 18.72
CA SER A 553 6.86 -20.03 19.81
C SER A 553 7.69 -19.73 21.06
N THR A 554 7.05 -19.84 22.23
CA THR A 554 7.70 -19.82 23.55
C THR A 554 8.25 -21.18 23.99
N ALA A 555 7.91 -22.26 23.27
CA ALA A 555 8.42 -23.58 23.58
C ALA A 555 9.91 -23.65 23.21
N SER A 556 10.77 -23.80 24.22
CA SER A 556 12.18 -24.07 24.00
C SER A 556 12.35 -25.51 23.53
N ALA A 557 12.91 -25.71 22.33
CA ALA A 557 13.26 -27.04 21.86
C ALA A 557 14.14 -27.76 22.88
N THR A 558 13.81 -29.02 23.17
CA THR A 558 14.53 -29.81 24.16
C THR A 558 15.82 -30.37 23.56
N PRO A 559 16.77 -30.81 24.41
CA PRO A 559 17.93 -31.57 23.94
C PRO A 559 17.55 -32.84 23.18
N GLU A 560 16.39 -33.43 23.48
CA GLU A 560 15.87 -34.63 22.79
C GLU A 560 15.40 -34.29 21.37
N ASP A 561 14.69 -33.17 21.19
CA ASP A 561 14.29 -32.67 19.87
C ASP A 561 15.51 -32.39 18.99
N ALA A 562 16.54 -31.77 19.57
CA ALA A 562 17.81 -31.52 18.88
C ALA A 562 18.49 -32.83 18.45
N ALA A 563 18.47 -33.86 19.29
CA ALA A 563 19.02 -35.18 18.97
C ALA A 563 18.21 -35.88 17.86
N ALA A 564 16.88 -35.80 17.92
CA ALA A 564 15.99 -36.38 16.91
C ALA A 564 16.21 -35.75 15.53
N VAL A 565 16.28 -34.41 15.46
CA VAL A 565 16.56 -33.70 14.20
C VAL A 565 17.97 -33.99 13.70
N THR A 566 18.96 -34.08 14.58
CA THR A 566 20.32 -34.50 14.20
C THR A 566 20.32 -35.88 13.55
N ALA A 567 19.61 -36.85 14.14
CA ALA A 567 19.48 -38.20 13.59
C ALA A 567 18.69 -38.25 12.26
N ALA A 568 17.75 -37.32 12.06
CA ALA A 568 17.05 -37.16 10.79
C ALA A 568 17.97 -36.61 9.68
N ILE A 569 18.73 -35.55 9.99
CA ILE A 569 19.72 -34.97 9.06
C ILE A 569 20.75 -36.02 8.66
N GLN A 570 21.29 -36.78 9.62
CA GLN A 570 22.27 -37.84 9.35
C GLN A 570 21.70 -39.03 8.56
N ARG A 571 20.38 -39.25 8.58
CA ARG A 571 19.75 -40.25 7.69
C ARG A 571 19.70 -39.78 6.25
N ILE A 572 19.46 -38.49 6.03
CA ILE A 572 19.41 -37.88 4.69
C ILE A 572 20.83 -37.76 4.13
N ASP A 573 21.76 -37.25 4.93
CA ASP A 573 23.18 -37.14 4.61
C ASP A 573 24.03 -37.72 5.75
N PRO A 574 24.47 -38.98 5.63
CA PRO A 574 25.35 -39.62 6.62
C PRO A 574 26.70 -38.91 6.82
N GLY A 575 27.11 -38.03 5.90
CA GLY A 575 28.31 -37.22 5.99
C GLY A 575 28.12 -35.86 6.66
N ALA A 576 26.89 -35.48 7.02
CA ALA A 576 26.60 -34.16 7.58
C ALA A 576 27.18 -34.00 9.00
N GLU A 577 28.01 -32.97 9.18
CA GLU A 577 28.45 -32.50 10.50
C GLU A 577 27.37 -31.60 11.12
N VAL A 578 26.72 -32.09 12.19
CA VAL A 578 25.65 -31.36 12.87
C VAL A 578 26.15 -30.80 14.20
N ALA A 579 25.94 -29.50 14.43
CA ALA A 579 26.25 -28.83 15.68
C ALA A 579 24.99 -28.16 16.24
N THR A 580 24.68 -28.41 17.52
CA THR A 580 23.53 -27.82 18.20
C THR A 580 23.90 -26.47 18.80
N LEU A 581 23.22 -25.40 18.39
CA LEU A 581 23.33 -24.07 18.97
C LEU A 581 22.30 -23.90 20.08
N GLN A 582 22.75 -23.74 21.32
CA GLN A 582 21.88 -23.37 22.44
C GLN A 582 21.92 -21.86 22.65
N MET A 583 20.75 -21.22 22.67
CA MET A 583 20.64 -19.80 23.00
C MET A 583 20.60 -19.64 24.52
N ALA A 584 21.58 -18.94 25.10
CA ALA A 584 21.55 -18.57 26.51
C ALA A 584 20.66 -17.33 26.67
N LEU A 585 19.47 -17.48 27.26
CA LEU A 585 18.69 -16.34 27.72
C LEU A 585 19.36 -15.75 28.98
N PRO A 586 19.52 -14.42 29.09
CA PRO A 586 19.98 -13.82 30.33
C PRO A 586 18.99 -14.15 31.45
N SER A 587 19.50 -14.65 32.58
CA SER A 587 18.70 -15.10 33.72
C SER A 587 18.08 -13.95 34.52
N GLU A 588 18.45 -12.71 34.25
CA GLU A 588 17.95 -11.52 34.94
C GLU A 588 17.55 -10.45 33.90
N PRO A 589 16.39 -9.77 34.09
CA PRO A 589 16.04 -8.62 33.25
C PRO A 589 17.12 -7.53 33.42
N PRO A 590 17.43 -6.76 32.35
CA PRO A 590 18.34 -5.63 32.48
C PRO A 590 17.81 -4.68 33.56
N GLU A 591 18.65 -4.35 34.55
CA GLU A 591 18.29 -3.35 35.56
C GLU A 591 17.81 -2.08 34.87
N GLU A 592 16.62 -1.59 35.26
CA GLU A 592 16.11 -0.30 34.80
C GLU A 592 17.12 0.80 35.17
N GLY A 593 17.82 1.32 34.16
CA GLY A 593 18.83 2.38 34.28
C GLY A 593 18.30 3.77 33.93
#